data_AF-A0A533SNG4-F1
#
_entry.id   AF-A0A533SNG4-F1
#
_cell.length_a   1.000
_cell.length_b   1.000
_cell.length_c   1.000
_cell.angle_alpha   90.00
_cell.angle_beta   90.00
_cell.angle_gamma   90.00
#
_symmetry.space_group_name_H-M   'P 1'
#
loop_
_entity.id
_entity.type
_entity.pdbx_description
1 polymer ?
#
loop_
_entity_poly.entity_id
_entity_poly.type
_entity_poly.pdbx_seq_one_letter_code
_entity_poly.pdbx_strand_id
1 'polypeptide(L)'
;EGVVDFDGYFSKVHFAGSHDAAIKELLSGEADIACAKNTVYEAMAKSDPSIAEKLEMLAISETVPSNALGVRPDLEKAVIDKLRKTLLGMGDTAEGAAILSVFGAKSFIPTGEKDYSPVLTLAKKAGIDPATYSYENK
;
A
#
# COMPACT_ATOMS: atom_id res chain seq x y z
N GLU A 1 14.43 1.88 -19.62
CA GLU A 1 14.89 2.77 -18.53
C GLU A 1 13.74 3.67 -18.12
N GLY A 2 13.69 4.11 -16.86
CA GLY A 2 12.58 4.93 -16.35
C GLY A 2 12.78 6.43 -16.58
N VAL A 3 11.73 7.21 -16.38
CA VAL A 3 11.79 8.69 -16.39
C VAL A 3 12.49 9.16 -15.11
N VAL A 4 13.48 10.05 -15.22
CA VAL A 4 14.23 10.58 -14.07
C VAL A 4 13.78 11.98 -13.69
N ASP A 5 13.53 12.83 -14.69
CA ASP A 5 12.99 14.18 -14.53
C ASP A 5 11.52 14.18 -14.94
N PHE A 6 10.63 14.18 -13.94
CA PHE A 6 9.20 14.12 -14.18
C PHE A 6 8.66 15.42 -14.75
N ASP A 7 9.15 16.57 -14.27
CA ASP A 7 8.69 17.90 -14.69
C ASP A 7 9.12 18.22 -16.13
N GLY A 8 10.28 17.70 -16.55
CA GLY A 8 10.78 17.84 -17.92
C GLY A 8 10.16 16.87 -18.93
N TYR A 9 9.57 15.76 -18.46
CA TYR A 9 9.03 14.70 -19.33
C TYR A 9 7.51 14.73 -19.45
N PHE A 10 6.79 14.89 -18.33
CA PHE A 10 5.33 14.92 -18.31
C PHE A 10 4.81 16.35 -18.37
N SER A 11 3.68 16.56 -19.06
CA SER A 11 3.02 17.88 -19.12
C SER A 11 2.43 18.31 -17.77
N LYS A 12 2.07 17.34 -16.92
CA LYS A 12 1.56 17.54 -15.56
C LYS A 12 1.79 16.28 -14.72
N VAL A 13 2.11 16.47 -13.45
CA VAL A 13 2.13 15.42 -12.42
C VAL A 13 1.36 15.93 -11.21
N HIS A 14 0.47 15.11 -10.65
CA HIS A 14 -0.28 15.44 -9.43
C HIS A 14 -0.57 14.18 -8.60
N PHE A 15 -1.00 14.40 -7.35
CA PHE A 15 -1.39 13.33 -6.43
C PHE A 15 -2.92 13.20 -6.41
N ALA A 16 -3.44 12.05 -6.84
CA ALA A 16 -4.89 11.77 -6.82
C ALA A 16 -5.47 11.58 -5.40
N GLY A 17 -4.63 11.57 -4.35
CA GLY A 17 -5.04 11.41 -2.95
C GLY A 17 -5.35 9.96 -2.52
N SER A 18 -5.69 9.06 -3.44
CA SER A 18 -5.86 7.62 -3.15
C SER A 18 -5.56 6.73 -4.36
N HIS A 19 -5.31 5.44 -4.10
CA HIS A 19 -5.06 4.46 -5.17
C HIS A 19 -6.26 4.26 -6.09
N ASP A 20 -7.49 4.25 -5.54
CA ASP A 20 -8.71 4.10 -6.33
C ASP A 20 -9.03 5.36 -7.12
N ALA A 21 -8.73 6.55 -6.60
CA ALA A 21 -8.83 7.81 -7.34
C ALA A 21 -7.87 7.82 -8.54
N ALA A 22 -6.61 7.43 -8.34
CA ALA A 22 -5.63 7.34 -9.43
C ALA A 22 -6.09 6.40 -10.57
N ILE A 23 -6.70 5.25 -10.23
CA ILE A 23 -7.26 4.33 -11.23
C ILE A 23 -8.48 4.94 -11.93
N LYS A 24 -9.35 5.66 -11.20
CA LYS A 24 -10.53 6.33 -11.78
C LYS A 24 -10.15 7.47 -12.72
N GLU A 25 -9.13 8.26 -12.40
CA GLU A 25 -8.60 9.31 -13.28
C GLU A 25 -8.04 8.70 -14.58
N LEU A 26 -7.34 7.57 -14.50
CA LEU A 26 -6.87 6.84 -15.68
C LEU A 26 -8.04 6.33 -16.54
N LEU A 27 -9.06 5.74 -15.91
CA LEU A 27 -10.24 5.22 -16.62
C LEU A 27 -11.11 6.31 -17.27
N SER A 28 -11.10 7.53 -16.71
CA SER A 28 -11.84 8.68 -17.25
C SER A 28 -11.04 9.47 -18.28
N GLY A 29 -9.75 9.15 -18.47
CA GLY A 29 -8.86 9.86 -19.37
C GLY A 29 -8.36 11.20 -18.82
N GLU A 30 -8.52 11.45 -17.52
CA GLU A 30 -7.95 12.64 -16.84
C GLU A 30 -6.44 12.50 -16.61
N ALA A 31 -5.93 11.26 -16.59
CA ALA A 31 -4.51 10.94 -16.54
C ALA A 31 -4.16 9.88 -17.60
N ASP A 32 -3.01 10.03 -18.25
CA ASP A 32 -2.50 9.04 -19.21
C ASP A 32 -1.80 7.85 -18.54
N ILE A 33 -1.28 8.06 -17.32
CA ILE A 33 -0.52 7.08 -16.54
C ILE A 33 -0.88 7.24 -15.06
N ALA A 34 -1.04 6.13 -14.34
CA ALA A 34 -1.27 6.12 -12.90
C ALA A 34 -0.45 5.04 -12.19
N CYS A 35 -0.05 5.33 -10.94
CA CYS A 35 0.64 4.39 -10.06
C CYS A 35 -0.27 4.03 -8.87
N ALA A 36 -0.61 2.75 -8.71
CA ALA A 36 -1.49 2.29 -7.64
C ALA A 36 -1.02 0.98 -7.01
N LYS A 37 -1.44 0.72 -5.77
CA LYS A 37 -1.18 -0.55 -5.09
C LYS A 37 -1.88 -1.69 -5.82
N ASN A 38 -1.15 -2.77 -6.12
CA ASN A 38 -1.66 -3.92 -6.86
C ASN A 38 -2.94 -4.49 -6.23
N THR A 39 -3.01 -4.63 -4.90
CA THR A 39 -4.20 -5.17 -4.22
C THR A 39 -5.44 -4.31 -4.40
N VAL A 40 -5.29 -2.99 -4.60
CA VAL A 40 -6.41 -2.08 -4.87
C VAL A 40 -6.89 -2.28 -6.31
N TYR A 41 -5.95 -2.31 -7.26
CA TYR A 41 -6.26 -2.63 -8.65
C TYR A 41 -6.96 -3.99 -8.78
N GLU A 42 -6.42 -5.04 -8.16
CA GLU A 42 -7.00 -6.39 -8.16
C GLU A 42 -8.42 -6.42 -7.57
N ALA A 43 -8.65 -5.71 -6.46
CA ALA A 43 -9.98 -5.62 -5.85
C ALA A 43 -10.98 -4.87 -6.75
N MET A 44 -10.56 -3.79 -7.40
CA MET A 44 -11.37 -3.04 -8.35
C MET A 44 -11.69 -3.89 -9.59
N ALA A 45 -10.69 -4.50 -10.21
CA ALA A 45 -10.85 -5.35 -11.40
C ALA A 45 -11.68 -6.62 -11.12
N LYS A 46 -11.60 -7.17 -9.90
CA LYS A 46 -12.49 -8.26 -9.48
C LYS A 46 -13.95 -7.81 -9.39
N SER A 47 -14.19 -6.56 -9.02
CA SER A 47 -15.53 -5.98 -8.87
C SER A 47 -16.11 -5.50 -10.22
N ASP A 48 -15.25 -4.98 -11.09
CA ASP A 48 -15.55 -4.58 -12.47
C ASP A 48 -14.45 -5.11 -13.41
N PRO A 49 -14.68 -6.27 -14.07
CA PRO A 49 -13.72 -6.87 -14.98
C PRO A 49 -13.33 -5.99 -16.17
N SER A 50 -14.15 -5.00 -16.56
CA SER A 50 -13.84 -4.12 -17.69
C SER A 50 -12.60 -3.24 -17.43
N ILE A 51 -12.21 -3.06 -16.17
CA ILE A 51 -10.98 -2.36 -15.80
C ILE A 51 -9.76 -3.08 -16.36
N ALA A 52 -9.71 -4.41 -16.28
CA ALA A 52 -8.59 -5.20 -16.79
C ALA A 52 -8.55 -5.26 -18.34
N GLU A 53 -9.68 -4.98 -18.99
CA GLU A 53 -9.77 -4.89 -20.46
C GLU A 53 -9.33 -3.52 -20.98
N LYS A 54 -9.54 -2.46 -20.19
CA LYS A 54 -9.27 -1.08 -20.57
C LYS A 54 -7.87 -0.59 -20.21
N LEU A 55 -7.24 -1.21 -19.21
CA LEU A 55 -5.95 -0.76 -18.67
C LEU A 55 -4.84 -1.73 -19.03
N GLU A 56 -3.66 -1.18 -19.34
CA GLU A 56 -2.44 -1.94 -19.58
C GLU A 56 -1.44 -1.74 -18.43
N MET A 57 -0.87 -2.84 -17.93
CA MET A 57 0.17 -2.80 -16.90
C MET A 57 1.54 -2.53 -17.53
N LEU A 58 2.03 -1.29 -17.44
CA LEU A 58 3.33 -0.90 -17.99
C LEU A 58 4.52 -1.47 -17.18
N ALA A 59 4.38 -1.55 -15.86
CA ALA A 59 5.42 -2.04 -14.96
C ALA A 59 4.85 -2.48 -13.62
N ILE A 60 5.57 -3.37 -12.94
CA ILE A 60 5.28 -3.83 -11.57
C ILE A 60 6.57 -3.69 -10.77
N SER A 61 6.49 -3.12 -9.56
CA SER A 61 7.63 -3.00 -8.67
C SER A 61 8.08 -4.36 -8.14
N GLU A 62 9.26 -4.39 -7.50
CA GLU A 62 9.59 -5.51 -6.61
C GLU A 62 8.53 -5.65 -5.51
N THR A 63 8.40 -6.86 -4.98
CA THR A 63 7.50 -7.13 -3.85
C THR A 63 7.94 -6.34 -2.63
N VAL A 64 7.01 -5.58 -2.07
CA VAL A 64 7.16 -4.85 -0.82
C VAL A 64 6.22 -5.44 0.24
N PRO A 65 6.56 -5.37 1.53
CA PRO A 65 5.62 -5.74 2.59
C PRO A 65 4.32 -4.92 2.49
N SER A 66 3.22 -5.52 2.94
CA SER A 66 1.96 -4.81 3.13
C SER A 66 2.01 -3.93 4.37
N ASN A 67 0.88 -3.31 4.72
CA ASN A 67 0.76 -2.40 5.86
C ASN A 67 1.05 -3.12 7.19
N ALA A 68 1.68 -2.43 8.14
CA ALA A 68 1.80 -2.87 9.53
C ALA A 68 0.89 -2.07 10.47
N LEU A 69 0.59 -2.69 11.60
CA LEU A 69 0.03 -2.02 12.77
C LEU A 69 1.17 -1.59 13.69
N GLY A 70 1.37 -0.27 13.82
CA GLY A 70 2.30 0.32 14.77
C GLY A 70 1.62 0.65 16.09
N VAL A 71 2.34 0.47 17.20
CA VAL A 71 1.91 0.93 18.53
C VAL A 71 2.85 2.03 19.00
N ARG A 72 2.35 2.92 19.86
CA ARG A 72 3.19 3.92 20.52
C ARG A 72 4.25 3.23 21.39
N PRO A 73 5.50 3.76 21.41
CA PRO A 73 6.59 3.15 22.17
C PRO A 73 6.40 3.26 23.69
N ASP A 74 5.60 4.22 24.17
CA ASP A 74 5.32 4.47 25.59
C ASP A 74 4.04 3.81 26.10
N LEU A 75 3.40 2.97 25.27
CA LEU A 75 2.26 2.17 25.70
C LEU A 75 2.70 1.10 26.70
N GLU A 76 1.87 0.82 27.72
CA GLU A 76 2.20 -0.19 28.73
C GLU A 76 2.49 -1.55 28.09
N LYS A 77 3.59 -2.19 28.50
CA LYS A 77 4.04 -3.47 27.95
C LYS A 77 2.95 -4.54 27.97
N ALA A 78 2.15 -4.61 29.04
CA ALA A 78 1.05 -5.56 29.15
C ALA A 78 -0.02 -5.38 28.05
N VAL A 79 -0.28 -4.13 27.63
CA VAL A 79 -1.21 -3.82 26.54
C VAL A 79 -0.61 -4.22 25.20
N ILE A 80 0.66 -3.90 24.95
CA ILE A 80 1.37 -4.29 23.72
C ILE A 80 1.37 -5.82 23.56
N ASP A 81 1.71 -6.55 24.63
CA ASP A 81 1.75 -8.01 24.62
C ASP A 81 0.36 -8.61 24.38
N LYS A 82 -0.68 -8.03 25.01
CA LYS A 82 -2.07 -8.46 24.79
C LYS A 82 -2.51 -8.23 23.34
N LEU A 83 -2.27 -7.05 22.77
CA LEU A 83 -2.58 -6.74 21.37
C LEU A 83 -1.87 -7.72 20.43
N ARG A 84 -0.57 -7.93 20.62
CA ARG A 84 0.23 -8.84 19.80
C ARG A 84 -0.31 -10.27 19.88
N LYS A 85 -0.54 -10.79 21.10
CA LYS A 85 -1.07 -12.14 21.29
C LYS A 85 -2.44 -12.31 20.64
N THR A 86 -3.34 -11.34 20.83
CA THR A 86 -4.69 -11.38 20.25
C THR A 86 -4.64 -11.37 18.73
N LEU A 87 -3.95 -10.41 18.11
CA LEU A 87 -3.87 -10.29 16.65
C LEU A 87 -3.28 -11.53 15.99
N LEU A 88 -2.19 -12.07 16.54
CA LEU A 88 -1.53 -13.26 16.00
C LEU A 88 -2.38 -14.53 16.18
N GLY A 89 -3.18 -14.61 17.25
CA GLY A 89 -4.07 -15.75 17.53
C GLY A 89 -5.46 -15.64 16.91
N MET A 90 -5.78 -14.58 16.14
CA MET A 90 -7.13 -14.41 15.58
C MET A 90 -7.55 -15.58 14.68
N GLY A 91 -6.61 -16.17 13.95
CA GLY A 91 -6.87 -17.30 13.06
C GLY A 91 -7.25 -18.61 13.79
N ASP A 92 -7.01 -18.69 15.10
CA ASP A 92 -7.23 -19.91 15.90
C ASP A 92 -8.69 -20.08 16.33
N THR A 93 -9.54 -19.07 16.10
CA THR A 93 -10.95 -19.08 16.49
C THR A 93 -11.86 -18.79 15.30
N ALA A 94 -13.07 -19.36 15.30
CA ALA A 94 -14.04 -19.11 14.22
C ALA A 94 -14.44 -17.62 14.13
N GLU A 95 -14.59 -16.96 15.27
CA GLU A 95 -14.89 -15.53 15.33
C GLU A 95 -13.74 -14.69 14.75
N GLY A 96 -12.50 -14.93 15.18
CA GLY A 96 -11.34 -14.21 14.66
C GLY A 96 -11.10 -14.49 13.17
N ALA A 97 -11.31 -15.72 12.70
CA ALA A 97 -11.24 -16.06 11.28
C ALA A 97 -12.33 -15.34 10.46
N ALA A 98 -13.55 -15.20 10.99
CA ALA A 98 -14.60 -14.43 10.34
C ALA A 98 -14.23 -12.93 10.22
N ILE A 99 -13.66 -12.35 11.28
CA ILE A 99 -13.18 -10.96 11.25
C ILE A 99 -12.03 -10.79 10.25
N LEU A 100 -11.07 -11.72 10.23
CA LEU A 100 -9.96 -11.72 9.26
C LEU A 100 -10.46 -11.80 7.82
N SER A 101 -11.49 -12.61 7.56
CA SER A 101 -12.12 -12.71 6.25
C SER A 101 -12.73 -11.38 5.80
N VAL A 102 -13.43 -10.67 6.68
CA VAL A 102 -13.98 -9.34 6.39
C VAL A 102 -12.86 -8.32 6.16
N PHE A 103 -11.78 -8.42 6.94
CA PHE A 103 -10.58 -7.60 6.77
C PHE A 103 -9.79 -7.92 5.49
N GLY A 104 -10.09 -9.03 4.81
CA GLY A 104 -9.38 -9.46 3.60
C GLY A 104 -8.01 -10.09 3.88
N ALA A 105 -7.79 -10.60 5.10
CA ALA A 105 -6.55 -11.28 5.49
C ALA A 105 -6.82 -12.72 5.94
N LYS A 106 -5.78 -13.57 5.90
CA LYS A 106 -5.82 -14.92 6.48
C LYS A 106 -5.32 -14.96 7.92
N SER A 107 -4.36 -14.10 8.25
CA SER A 107 -3.76 -13.99 9.57
C SER A 107 -2.95 -12.70 9.67
N PHE A 108 -2.64 -12.30 10.90
CA PHE A 108 -1.52 -11.38 11.16
C PHE A 108 -0.25 -12.19 11.36
N ILE A 109 0.89 -11.60 10.99
CA ILE A 109 2.21 -12.19 11.21
C ILE A 109 3.06 -11.25 12.05
N PRO A 110 4.06 -11.77 12.80
CA PRO A 110 5.09 -10.91 13.39
C PRO A 110 5.82 -10.15 12.30
N THR A 111 6.10 -8.88 12.54
CA THR A 111 6.83 -8.02 11.60
C THR A 111 7.77 -7.12 12.39
N GLY A 112 8.96 -6.88 11.83
CA GLY A 112 9.97 -5.98 12.37
C GLY A 112 10.53 -5.06 11.30
N GLU A 113 11.44 -4.16 11.70
CA GLU A 113 12.02 -3.15 10.82
C GLU A 113 12.69 -3.74 9.57
N LYS A 114 13.35 -4.90 9.71
CA LYS A 114 14.05 -5.56 8.60
C LYS A 114 13.12 -5.99 7.47
N ASP A 115 11.86 -6.30 7.76
CA ASP A 115 10.87 -6.69 6.75
C ASP A 115 10.57 -5.51 5.80
N TYR A 116 10.79 -4.28 6.26
CA TYR A 116 10.61 -3.04 5.49
C TYR A 116 11.87 -2.57 4.75
N SER A 117 12.98 -3.30 4.82
CA SER A 117 14.22 -2.94 4.12
C SER A 117 14.02 -2.68 2.61
N PRO A 118 13.17 -3.43 1.86
CA PRO A 118 12.88 -3.13 0.46
C PRO A 118 12.26 -1.75 0.26
N VAL A 119 11.28 -1.38 1.09
CA VAL A 119 10.63 -0.06 1.03
C VAL A 119 11.60 1.06 1.36
N LEU A 120 12.42 0.90 2.40
CA LEU A 120 13.43 1.87 2.78
C LEU A 120 14.49 2.06 1.69
N THR A 121 14.84 0.98 0.99
CA THR A 121 15.75 1.03 -0.16
C THR A 121 15.14 1.80 -1.33
N LEU A 122 13.86 1.55 -1.64
CA LEU A 122 13.13 2.28 -2.69
C LEU A 122 13.00 3.77 -2.34
N ALA A 123 12.62 4.10 -1.11
CA ALA A 123 12.54 5.49 -0.65
C ALA A 123 13.89 6.22 -0.82
N LYS A 124 14.98 5.59 -0.38
CA LYS A 124 16.34 6.15 -0.55
C LYS A 124 16.71 6.36 -2.02
N LYS A 125 16.39 5.42 -2.90
CA LYS A 125 16.62 5.55 -4.35
C LYS A 125 15.79 6.70 -4.95
N ALA A 126 14.60 6.96 -4.42
CA ALA A 126 13.74 8.06 -4.80
C ALA A 126 14.13 9.40 -4.13
N GLY A 127 15.20 9.45 -3.35
CA GLY A 127 15.61 10.67 -2.63
C GLY A 127 14.69 11.04 -1.46
N ILE A 128 13.86 10.10 -0.99
CA ILE A 128 12.94 10.30 0.12
C ILE A 128 13.60 9.82 1.42
N ASP A 129 13.63 10.70 2.43
CA ASP A 129 13.98 10.34 3.81
C ASP A 129 12.70 10.24 4.65
N PRO A 130 12.27 9.03 5.05
CA PRO A 130 11.05 8.85 5.84
C PRO A 130 11.04 9.60 7.17
N ALA A 131 12.20 9.94 7.75
CA ALA A 131 12.27 10.64 9.03
C ALA A 131 11.93 12.14 8.89
N THR A 132 12.12 12.70 7.70
CA THR A 132 11.93 14.13 7.40
C THR A 132 10.88 14.38 6.33
N TYR A 133 10.32 13.32 5.75
CA TYR A 133 9.30 13.41 4.71
C TYR A 133 8.02 14.05 5.27
N SER A 134 7.73 15.26 4.79
CA SER A 134 6.47 15.95 5.03
C SER A 134 5.51 15.63 3.89
N TYR A 135 4.46 14.86 4.18
CA TYR A 135 3.38 14.64 3.23
C TYR A 135 2.45 15.85 3.21
N GLU A 136 2.41 16.54 2.08
CA GLU A 136 1.41 17.56 1.78
C GLU A 136 0.51 17.04 0.66
N ASN A 137 -0.78 16.86 0.95
CA ASN A 137 -1.79 16.76 -0.10
C ASN A 137 -1.92 18.15 -0.74
N LYS A 138 -1.21 18.36 -1.86
CA LYS A 138 -1.42 19.52 -2.73
C LYS A 138 -2.40 19.17 -3.83
#